data_AF-A0A3D3NAY5-F1
#
_entry.id   AF-A0A3D3NAY5-F1
#
_cell.length_a   1.000
_cell.length_b   1.000
_cell.length_c   1.000
_cell.angle_alpha   90.00
_cell.angle_beta   90.00
_cell.angle_gamma   90.00
#
_symmetry.space_group_name_H-M   'P 1'
#
loop_
_entity.id
_entity.type
_entity.pdbx_description
1 polymer ?
#
loop_
_entity_poly.entity_id
_entity_poly.type
_entity_poly.pdbx_seq_one_letter_code
_entity_poly.pdbx_strand_id
1 'polypeptide(L)'
;RVSDVARIELGAQTYSQQGRLNGKPAALIALYQMPGANALQAADGAKKLMEKIKQSFPPDLDYVIALDTTLSVTEGIKEIKHTLFEALVLVMIVVFVFLQGWRATLIPLLAVPVSLVGTFMLFPMFGFSINTLSLFGLVLAIGLVVDDAIVVVEAVEHHIENGMSPKDATLRAMEEVTGPVIAIAVILAAVFVPTAFIPGITGQLYQQFAVTIAISVIISAFNALTLSPALCAMLLRPKVKGSGPVQKFYDWFNGVFGRVTGGYVGICRIAIRRSLISLVFLVGVTVSAGFFGKMVPAGFLPDEDQGYVFAAVQLPDASSLQRTSEIAAQAEDLIMKVPGVQYTTTVVGYSMLSQVTNTYSAFFFVTLKNWADRKQPEEQYTAIKAELSKRLASIPGAIAFAFPPPAIQGVGTSGGATFVLQDRAGKDIAFLAENTTKFIEAAKKRPELASVSTTFRPTVPQLFIDVDQDKVLKQGVLLSDVYKTLQSFLGSGFINYFNRFGRQWQVYVQ
;
A
#
# COMPACT_ATOMS: atom_id res chain seq x y z
N ARG A 1 -22.31 53.41 16.89
CA ARG A 1 -22.59 51.98 16.59
C ARG A 1 -21.26 51.28 16.31
N VAL A 2 -21.14 49.97 16.49
CA VAL A 2 -19.88 49.24 16.18
C VAL A 2 -19.46 49.43 14.71
N SER A 3 -20.45 49.57 13.81
CA SER A 3 -20.25 49.92 12.40
C SER A 3 -19.53 51.25 12.16
N ASP A 4 -19.46 52.14 13.14
CA ASP A 4 -18.82 53.46 12.99
C ASP A 4 -17.30 53.37 13.17
N VAL A 5 -16.81 52.26 13.75
CA VAL A 5 -15.40 52.03 14.09
C VAL A 5 -14.84 50.70 13.57
N ALA A 6 -15.69 49.83 12.99
CA ALA A 6 -15.28 48.52 12.48
C ALA A 6 -16.16 48.05 11.31
N ARG A 7 -15.58 47.25 10.41
CA ARG A 7 -16.33 46.49 9.41
C ARG A 7 -16.89 45.22 10.05
N ILE A 8 -18.15 44.93 9.80
CA ILE A 8 -18.84 43.75 10.33
C ILE A 8 -19.23 42.87 9.15
N GLU A 9 -18.63 41.70 9.02
CA GLU A 9 -18.91 40.75 7.95
C GLU A 9 -18.93 39.31 8.48
N LEU A 10 -19.62 38.43 7.74
CA LEU A 10 -19.53 36.99 7.98
C LEU A 10 -18.30 36.47 7.24
N GLY A 11 -17.25 36.16 8.00
CA GLY A 11 -15.98 35.69 7.49
C GLY A 11 -15.68 34.22 7.82
N ALA A 12 -14.53 33.75 7.36
CA ALA A 12 -13.97 32.48 7.79
C ALA A 12 -13.40 32.59 9.21
N GLN A 13 -13.39 31.48 9.96
CA GLN A 13 -12.76 31.44 11.28
C GLN A 13 -11.24 31.63 11.19
N THR A 14 -10.62 31.15 10.11
CA THR A 14 -9.19 31.31 9.85
C THR A 14 -8.97 31.59 8.37
N TYR A 15 -8.01 32.47 8.08
CA TYR A 15 -7.57 32.85 6.72
C TYR A 15 -6.16 32.34 6.42
N SER A 16 -5.62 31.48 7.29
CA SER A 16 -4.27 30.93 7.17
C SER A 16 -4.12 29.85 6.10
N GLN A 17 -5.24 29.33 5.58
CA GLN A 17 -5.27 28.30 4.55
C GLN A 17 -6.31 28.61 3.48
N GLN A 18 -6.05 28.18 2.25
CA GLN A 18 -7.00 28.26 1.15
C GLN A 18 -7.07 26.92 0.41
N GLY A 19 -8.27 26.40 0.24
CA GLY A 19 -8.53 25.19 -0.54
C GLY A 19 -8.86 25.51 -2.00
N ARG A 20 -8.29 24.74 -2.92
CA ARG A 20 -8.63 24.79 -4.35
C ARG A 20 -8.76 23.40 -4.94
N LEU A 21 -9.58 23.31 -5.99
CA LEU A 21 -9.69 22.16 -6.85
C LEU A 21 -9.57 22.63 -8.30
N ASN A 22 -8.57 22.10 -9.03
CA ASN A 22 -8.31 22.45 -10.44
C ASN A 22 -8.26 23.97 -10.66
N GLY A 23 -7.60 24.70 -9.75
CA GLY A 23 -7.48 26.16 -9.78
C GLY A 23 -8.71 26.95 -9.33
N LYS A 24 -9.83 26.30 -9.03
CA LYS A 24 -11.06 26.97 -8.56
C LYS A 24 -11.17 26.91 -7.03
N PRO A 25 -11.73 27.93 -6.37
CA PRO A 25 -11.98 27.89 -4.93
C PRO A 25 -12.82 26.67 -4.53
N ALA A 26 -12.40 25.94 -3.50
CA ALA A 26 -13.10 24.77 -3.00
C ALA A 26 -12.96 24.62 -1.48
N ALA A 27 -14.03 24.19 -0.82
CA ALA A 27 -13.95 23.69 0.55
C ALA A 27 -13.43 22.24 0.52
N LEU A 28 -12.34 21.98 1.23
CA LEU A 28 -11.72 20.66 1.27
C LEU A 28 -12.08 19.96 2.57
N ILE A 29 -12.63 18.75 2.45
CA ILE A 29 -12.99 17.92 3.60
C ILE A 29 -12.22 16.61 3.46
N ALA A 30 -11.27 16.38 4.36
CA ALA A 30 -10.56 15.12 4.47
C ALA A 30 -11.33 14.18 5.41
N LEU A 31 -11.57 12.95 4.96
CA LEU A 31 -12.20 11.91 5.76
C LEU A 31 -11.16 10.86 6.12
N TYR A 32 -11.02 10.59 7.41
CA TYR A 32 -10.12 9.56 7.93
C TYR A 32 -10.91 8.39 8.48
N GLN A 33 -10.42 7.19 8.19
CA GLN A 33 -11.00 5.96 8.70
C GLN A 33 -10.72 5.84 10.21
N MET A 34 -11.75 5.49 10.98
CA MET A 34 -11.57 5.17 12.40
C MET A 34 -10.83 3.83 12.56
N PRO A 35 -9.99 3.67 13.60
CA PRO A 35 -9.33 2.40 13.89
C PRO A 35 -10.32 1.23 13.94
N GLY A 36 -10.01 0.14 13.22
CA GLY A 36 -10.84 -1.06 13.18
C GLY A 36 -12.09 -0.99 12.28
N ALA A 37 -12.44 0.18 11.74
CA ALA A 37 -13.52 0.29 10.75
C ALA A 37 -13.11 -0.38 9.43
N ASN A 38 -14.06 -0.66 8.54
CA ASN A 38 -13.78 -1.11 7.18
C ASN A 38 -13.70 0.09 6.22
N ALA A 39 -12.59 0.21 5.47
CA ALA A 39 -12.34 1.36 4.58
C ALA A 39 -13.42 1.50 3.48
N LEU A 40 -13.81 0.39 2.85
CA LEU A 40 -14.80 0.37 1.77
C LEU A 40 -16.19 0.74 2.28
N GLN A 41 -16.60 0.22 3.44
CA GLN A 41 -17.88 0.56 4.05
C GLN A 41 -17.92 2.03 4.50
N ALA A 42 -16.82 2.54 5.06
CA ALA A 42 -16.72 3.94 5.45
C ALA A 42 -16.81 4.87 4.24
N ALA A 43 -16.10 4.55 3.15
CA ALA A 43 -16.14 5.31 1.91
C ALA A 43 -17.53 5.26 1.24
N ASP A 44 -18.17 4.08 1.17
CA ASP A 44 -19.53 3.94 0.64
C ASP A 44 -20.56 4.71 1.49
N GLY A 45 -20.45 4.66 2.81
CA GLY A 45 -21.27 5.44 3.73
C GLY A 45 -21.11 6.95 3.51
N ALA A 46 -19.87 7.42 3.35
CA ALA A 46 -19.58 8.83 3.04
C ALA A 46 -20.16 9.25 1.68
N LYS A 47 -19.99 8.43 0.64
CA LYS A 47 -20.57 8.66 -0.70
C LYS A 47 -22.09 8.79 -0.65
N LYS A 48 -22.77 7.85 0.00
CA LYS A 48 -24.23 7.87 0.19
C LYS A 48 -24.70 9.09 0.96
N LEU A 49 -23.97 9.49 2.00
CA LEU A 49 -24.29 10.68 2.77
C LEU A 49 -24.15 11.95 1.92
N MET A 50 -23.08 12.07 1.14
CA MET A 50 -22.87 13.22 0.26
C MET A 50 -23.92 13.31 -0.84
N GLU A 51 -24.30 12.19 -1.46
CA GLU A 51 -25.42 12.14 -2.41
C GLU A 51 -26.75 12.58 -1.78
N LYS A 52 -27.01 12.17 -0.54
CA LYS A 52 -28.22 12.59 0.19
C LYS A 52 -28.21 14.10 0.48
N ILE A 53 -27.08 14.65 0.94
CA ILE A 53 -26.98 16.07 1.30
C ILE A 53 -26.95 16.95 0.04
N LYS A 54 -26.41 16.46 -1.09
CA LYS A 54 -26.41 17.16 -2.38
C LYS A 54 -27.80 17.62 -2.82
N GLN A 55 -28.85 16.87 -2.47
CA GLN A 55 -30.24 17.25 -2.75
C GLN A 55 -30.67 18.57 -2.10
N SER A 56 -29.95 19.00 -1.06
CA SER A 56 -30.20 20.25 -0.31
C SER A 56 -29.19 21.36 -0.62
N PHE A 57 -28.29 21.14 -1.58
CA PHE A 57 -27.31 22.15 -1.97
C PHE A 57 -27.96 23.33 -2.70
N PRO A 58 -27.38 24.54 -2.55
CA PRO A 58 -27.64 25.65 -3.46
C PRO A 58 -27.37 25.24 -4.92
N PRO A 59 -28.06 25.84 -5.92
CA PRO A 59 -27.91 25.48 -7.34
C PRO A 59 -26.48 25.66 -7.91
N ASP A 60 -25.66 26.48 -7.27
CA ASP A 60 -24.28 26.81 -7.66
C ASP A 60 -23.22 26.00 -6.91
N LEU A 61 -23.62 25.06 -6.06
CA LEU A 61 -22.72 24.21 -5.30
C LEU A 61 -22.80 22.75 -5.76
N ASP A 62 -21.65 22.18 -6.10
CA ASP A 62 -21.49 20.74 -6.32
C ASP A 62 -20.34 20.19 -5.47
N TYR A 63 -20.27 18.87 -5.36
CA TYR A 63 -19.16 18.18 -4.73
C TYR A 63 -18.51 17.20 -5.69
N VAL A 64 -17.24 16.91 -5.43
CA VAL A 64 -16.52 15.85 -6.12
C VAL A 64 -15.60 15.14 -5.13
N ILE A 65 -15.40 13.85 -5.35
CA ILE A 65 -14.46 13.05 -4.58
C ILE A 65 -13.11 13.19 -5.26
N ALA A 66 -12.34 14.19 -4.82
CA ALA A 66 -11.10 14.53 -5.48
C ALA A 66 -10.01 13.47 -5.31
N LEU A 67 -10.01 12.74 -4.19
CA LEU A 67 -9.11 11.63 -3.90
C LEU A 67 -9.85 10.54 -3.14
N ASP A 68 -9.80 9.31 -3.64
CA ASP A 68 -10.36 8.12 -2.99
C ASP A 68 -9.29 7.03 -2.91
N THR A 69 -8.70 6.86 -1.73
CA THR A 69 -7.66 5.85 -1.48
C THR A 69 -8.19 4.42 -1.57
N THR A 70 -9.51 4.23 -1.46
CA THR A 70 -10.14 2.89 -1.52
C THR A 70 -10.18 2.31 -2.94
N LEU A 71 -9.95 3.12 -3.97
CA LEU A 71 -9.88 2.66 -5.36
C LEU A 71 -8.73 1.67 -5.56
N SER A 72 -7.55 1.96 -5.00
CA SER A 72 -6.38 1.06 -5.06
C SER A 72 -6.68 -0.29 -4.41
N VAL A 73 -7.35 -0.29 -3.26
CA VAL A 73 -7.76 -1.50 -2.54
C VAL A 73 -8.81 -2.28 -3.34
N THR A 74 -9.79 -1.59 -3.95
CA THR A 74 -10.87 -2.23 -4.71
C THR A 74 -10.35 -2.88 -5.99
N GLU A 75 -9.52 -2.17 -6.75
CA GLU A 75 -8.87 -2.75 -7.95
C GLU A 75 -7.89 -3.87 -7.55
N GLY A 76 -7.13 -3.73 -6.45
CA GLY A 76 -6.29 -4.80 -5.94
C GLY A 76 -7.07 -6.08 -5.60
N ILE A 77 -8.24 -5.96 -4.95
CA ILE A 77 -9.12 -7.12 -4.69
C ILE A 77 -9.63 -7.74 -5.99
N LYS A 78 -9.97 -6.92 -6.99
CA LYS A 78 -10.48 -7.38 -8.29
C LYS A 78 -9.40 -8.10 -9.09
N GLU A 79 -8.19 -7.56 -9.15
CA GLU A 79 -7.01 -8.21 -9.73
C GLU A 79 -6.75 -9.54 -9.06
N ILE A 80 -6.74 -9.59 -7.72
CA ILE A 80 -6.51 -10.85 -7.01
C ILE A 80 -7.59 -11.89 -7.31
N LYS A 81 -8.86 -11.50 -7.45
CA LYS A 81 -9.91 -12.42 -7.90
C LYS A 81 -9.64 -12.95 -9.30
N HIS A 82 -9.16 -12.10 -10.21
CA HIS A 82 -8.78 -12.48 -11.56
C HIS A 82 -7.61 -13.46 -11.53
N THR A 83 -6.53 -13.13 -10.82
CA THR A 83 -5.36 -13.99 -10.64
C THR A 83 -5.71 -15.33 -9.99
N LEU A 84 -6.60 -15.34 -9.00
CA LEU A 84 -7.09 -16.57 -8.37
C LEU A 84 -7.82 -17.47 -9.38
N PHE A 85 -8.66 -16.89 -10.23
CA PHE A 85 -9.35 -17.62 -11.29
C PHE A 85 -8.36 -18.16 -12.35
N GLU A 86 -7.44 -17.32 -12.81
CA GLU A 86 -6.38 -17.72 -13.76
C GLU A 86 -5.51 -18.84 -13.19
N ALA A 87 -5.06 -18.71 -11.94
CA ALA A 87 -4.26 -19.74 -11.27
C ALA A 87 -5.02 -21.07 -11.21
N LEU A 88 -6.30 -21.05 -10.87
CA LEU A 88 -7.13 -22.26 -10.80
C LEU A 88 -7.38 -22.88 -12.19
N VAL A 89 -7.54 -22.06 -13.23
CA VAL A 89 -7.63 -22.54 -14.63
C VAL A 89 -6.29 -23.13 -15.09
N LEU A 90 -5.17 -22.48 -14.78
CA LEU A 90 -3.83 -22.98 -15.12
C LEU A 90 -3.55 -24.31 -14.42
N VAL A 91 -3.88 -24.42 -13.13
CA VAL A 91 -3.81 -25.68 -12.38
C VAL A 91 -4.67 -26.74 -13.04
N MET A 92 -5.91 -26.42 -13.41
CA MET A 92 -6.80 -27.35 -14.12
C MET A 92 -6.17 -27.84 -15.43
N ILE A 93 -5.61 -26.94 -16.23
CA ILE A 93 -4.95 -27.29 -17.49
C ILE A 93 -3.76 -28.22 -17.24
N VAL A 94 -2.89 -27.88 -16.29
CA VAL A 94 -1.70 -28.67 -15.96
C VAL A 94 -2.13 -30.06 -15.48
N VAL A 95 -3.00 -30.14 -14.48
CA VAL A 95 -3.50 -31.43 -13.95
C VAL A 95 -4.19 -32.25 -15.03
N PHE A 96 -4.98 -31.62 -15.90
CA PHE A 96 -5.65 -32.31 -17.00
C PHE A 96 -4.66 -32.87 -18.03
N VAL A 97 -3.58 -32.13 -18.35
CA VAL A 97 -2.54 -32.60 -19.28
C VAL A 97 -1.77 -33.78 -18.70
N PHE A 98 -1.44 -33.76 -17.41
CA PHE A 98 -0.70 -34.83 -16.75
C PHE A 98 -1.55 -36.07 -16.46
N LEU A 99 -2.73 -35.89 -15.84
CA LEU A 99 -3.57 -37.00 -15.42
C LEU A 99 -4.50 -37.51 -16.53
N GLN A 100 -4.71 -36.71 -17.59
CA GLN A 100 -5.48 -37.07 -18.80
C GLN A 100 -6.93 -37.52 -18.48
N GLY A 101 -7.48 -37.01 -17.38
CA GLY A 101 -8.80 -37.38 -16.87
C GLY A 101 -9.52 -36.19 -16.24
N TRP A 102 -10.70 -35.85 -16.78
CA TRP A 102 -11.55 -34.78 -16.23
C TRP A 102 -11.90 -35.01 -14.76
N ARG A 103 -12.12 -36.26 -14.36
CA ARG A 103 -12.49 -36.61 -12.99
C ARG A 103 -11.36 -36.44 -11.99
N ALA A 104 -10.15 -36.82 -12.39
CA ALA A 104 -8.95 -36.59 -11.58
C ALA A 104 -8.67 -35.09 -11.42
N THR A 105 -8.90 -34.31 -12.48
CA THR A 105 -8.77 -32.84 -12.47
C THR A 105 -9.79 -32.15 -11.56
N LEU A 106 -10.99 -32.73 -11.42
CA LEU A 106 -12.04 -32.19 -10.54
C LEU A 106 -11.65 -32.24 -9.04
N ILE A 107 -10.74 -33.14 -8.64
CA ILE A 107 -10.39 -33.33 -7.23
C ILE A 107 -9.60 -32.12 -6.69
N PRO A 108 -8.47 -31.70 -7.28
CA PRO A 108 -7.81 -30.46 -6.87
C PRO A 108 -8.71 -29.22 -7.03
N LEU A 109 -9.56 -29.20 -8.07
CA LEU A 109 -10.52 -28.11 -8.31
C LEU A 109 -11.50 -27.89 -7.15
N LEU A 110 -11.91 -28.96 -6.48
CA LEU A 110 -12.78 -28.89 -5.30
C LEU A 110 -11.98 -28.69 -4.01
N ALA A 111 -10.79 -29.28 -3.91
CA ALA A 111 -9.96 -29.20 -2.70
C ALA A 111 -9.39 -27.79 -2.43
N VAL A 112 -8.97 -27.08 -3.49
CA VAL A 112 -8.34 -25.75 -3.34
C VAL A 112 -9.31 -24.70 -2.77
N PRO A 113 -10.53 -24.50 -3.31
CA PRO A 113 -11.49 -23.56 -2.74
C PRO A 113 -11.84 -23.86 -1.29
N VAL A 114 -11.98 -25.13 -0.91
CA VAL A 114 -12.27 -25.54 0.48
C VAL A 114 -11.16 -25.08 1.41
N SER A 115 -9.90 -25.24 1.01
CA SER A 115 -8.74 -24.85 1.82
C SER A 115 -8.62 -23.33 1.96
N LEU A 116 -8.86 -22.59 0.87
CA LEU A 116 -8.85 -21.12 0.88
C LEU A 116 -9.99 -20.54 1.72
N VAL A 117 -11.22 -21.06 1.55
CA VAL A 117 -12.38 -20.63 2.35
C VAL A 117 -12.17 -20.97 3.82
N GLY A 118 -11.65 -22.15 4.14
CA GLY A 118 -11.30 -22.53 5.51
C GLY A 118 -10.27 -21.58 6.13
N THR A 119 -9.31 -21.10 5.33
CA THR A 119 -8.32 -20.12 5.79
C THR A 119 -9.00 -18.81 6.18
N PHE A 120 -9.92 -18.30 5.36
CA PHE A 120 -10.69 -17.10 5.68
C PHE A 120 -11.58 -17.25 6.91
N MET A 121 -12.13 -18.45 7.16
CA MET A 121 -12.94 -18.72 8.36
C MET A 121 -12.16 -18.54 9.66
N LEU A 122 -10.84 -18.76 9.63
CA LEU A 122 -9.98 -18.62 10.81
C LEU A 122 -9.43 -17.19 11.01
N PHE A 123 -9.47 -16.32 9.99
CA PHE A 123 -8.94 -14.95 10.10
C PHE A 123 -9.53 -14.14 11.27
N PRO A 124 -10.86 -14.15 11.52
CA PRO A 124 -11.43 -13.43 12.65
C PRO A 124 -10.89 -13.91 14.00
N MET A 125 -10.54 -15.19 14.14
CA MET A 125 -9.98 -15.76 15.37
C MET A 125 -8.58 -15.20 15.68
N PHE A 126 -7.82 -14.83 14.65
CA PHE A 126 -6.50 -14.20 14.76
C PHE A 126 -6.55 -12.68 14.68
N GLY A 127 -7.74 -12.07 14.61
CA GLY A 127 -7.90 -10.63 14.48
C GLY A 127 -7.43 -10.07 13.13
N PHE A 128 -7.37 -10.91 12.09
CA PHE A 128 -6.92 -10.51 10.77
C PHE A 128 -8.08 -10.03 9.91
N SER A 129 -7.77 -9.06 9.05
CA SER A 129 -8.65 -8.56 8.01
C SER A 129 -8.26 -9.14 6.66
N ILE A 130 -9.19 -9.11 5.70
CA ILE A 130 -8.86 -9.31 4.29
C ILE A 130 -8.26 -8.01 3.77
N ASN A 131 -6.97 -8.06 3.45
CA ASN A 131 -6.20 -6.96 2.89
C ASN A 131 -5.22 -7.48 1.83
N THR A 132 -4.54 -6.57 1.14
CA THR A 132 -3.60 -6.88 0.05
C THR A 132 -2.54 -7.92 0.44
N LEU A 133 -1.98 -7.85 1.66
CA LEU A 133 -0.92 -8.76 2.11
C LEU A 133 -1.46 -10.17 2.38
N SER A 134 -2.59 -10.27 3.09
CA SER A 134 -3.25 -11.56 3.35
C SER A 134 -3.68 -12.23 2.04
N LEU A 135 -4.13 -11.45 1.06
CA LEU A 135 -4.55 -11.95 -0.23
C LEU A 135 -3.37 -12.42 -1.09
N PHE A 136 -2.24 -11.71 -1.07
CA PHE A 136 -1.00 -12.21 -1.69
C PHE A 136 -0.50 -13.51 -1.05
N GLY A 137 -0.57 -13.60 0.28
CA GLY A 137 -0.26 -14.84 1.00
C GLY A 137 -1.13 -16.02 0.51
N LEU A 138 -2.41 -15.78 0.26
CA LEU A 138 -3.32 -16.80 -0.30
C LEU A 138 -2.97 -17.18 -1.73
N VAL A 139 -2.66 -16.21 -2.60
CA VAL A 139 -2.29 -16.51 -3.99
C VAL A 139 -1.06 -17.41 -4.04
N LEU A 140 -0.05 -17.14 -3.21
CA LEU A 140 1.12 -18.01 -3.08
C LEU A 140 0.78 -19.36 -2.46
N ALA A 141 -0.12 -19.39 -1.48
CA ALA A 141 -0.57 -20.63 -0.88
C ALA A 141 -1.29 -21.55 -1.87
N ILE A 142 -1.92 -21.05 -2.94
CA ILE A 142 -2.55 -21.89 -3.98
C ILE A 142 -1.56 -22.93 -4.50
N GLY A 143 -0.32 -22.53 -4.81
CA GLY A 143 0.68 -23.47 -5.32
C GLY A 143 0.98 -24.60 -4.33
N LEU A 144 1.04 -24.28 -3.04
CA LEU A 144 1.28 -25.24 -1.96
C LEU A 144 0.06 -26.15 -1.75
N VAL A 145 -1.14 -25.57 -1.75
CA VAL A 145 -2.41 -26.29 -1.51
C VAL A 145 -2.72 -27.27 -2.66
N VAL A 146 -2.44 -26.84 -3.89
CA VAL A 146 -2.65 -27.65 -5.09
C VAL A 146 -1.72 -28.87 -5.07
N ASP A 147 -0.46 -28.70 -4.68
CA ASP A 147 0.54 -29.77 -4.65
C ASP A 147 0.07 -30.95 -3.78
N ASP A 148 -0.42 -30.68 -2.56
CA ASP A 148 -0.95 -31.72 -1.67
C ASP A 148 -2.08 -32.53 -2.32
N ALA A 149 -3.02 -31.86 -2.99
CA ALA A 149 -4.12 -32.52 -3.67
C ALA A 149 -3.66 -33.33 -4.88
N ILE A 150 -2.68 -32.82 -5.65
CA ILE A 150 -2.13 -33.52 -6.81
C ILE A 150 -1.38 -34.78 -6.38
N VAL A 151 -0.50 -34.69 -5.36
CA VAL A 151 0.29 -35.83 -4.87
C VAL A 151 -0.62 -36.99 -4.47
N VAL A 152 -1.72 -36.70 -3.77
CA VAL A 152 -2.71 -37.72 -3.37
C VAL A 152 -3.37 -38.33 -4.61
N VAL A 153 -3.88 -37.50 -5.53
CA VAL A 153 -4.59 -37.99 -6.73
C VAL A 153 -3.67 -38.80 -7.64
N GLU A 154 -2.43 -38.35 -7.85
CA GLU A 154 -1.42 -39.03 -8.64
C GLU A 154 -1.07 -40.41 -8.04
N ALA A 155 -0.88 -40.47 -6.72
CA ALA A 155 -0.63 -41.73 -6.03
C ALA A 155 -1.79 -42.73 -6.18
N VAL A 156 -3.05 -42.26 -6.08
CA VAL A 156 -4.21 -43.13 -6.32
C VAL A 156 -4.27 -43.59 -7.78
N GLU A 157 -4.11 -42.68 -8.74
CA GLU A 157 -4.11 -42.99 -10.18
C GLU A 157 -3.05 -44.03 -10.53
N HIS A 158 -1.84 -43.92 -9.97
CA HIS A 158 -0.78 -44.89 -10.18
C HIS A 158 -1.19 -46.32 -9.77
N HIS A 159 -1.87 -46.48 -8.63
CA HIS A 159 -2.36 -47.79 -8.18
C HIS A 159 -3.58 -48.29 -8.97
N ILE A 160 -4.45 -47.39 -9.45
CA ILE A 160 -5.55 -47.73 -10.37
C ILE A 160 -5.00 -48.23 -11.70
N GLU A 161 -3.95 -47.61 -12.24
CA GLU A 161 -3.26 -48.04 -13.46
C GLU A 161 -2.63 -49.43 -13.30
N ASN A 162 -2.21 -49.79 -12.08
CA ASN A 162 -1.74 -51.13 -11.73
C ASN A 162 -2.87 -52.16 -11.50
N GLY A 163 -4.12 -51.80 -11.78
CA GLY A 163 -5.27 -52.72 -11.80
C GLY A 163 -6.08 -52.80 -10.50
N MET A 164 -5.81 -51.95 -9.51
CA MET A 164 -6.59 -51.91 -8.27
C MET A 164 -7.94 -51.21 -8.45
N SER A 165 -8.93 -51.58 -7.63
CA SER A 165 -10.21 -50.83 -7.59
C SER A 165 -9.96 -49.42 -7.03
N PRO A 166 -10.71 -48.38 -7.42
CA PRO A 166 -10.48 -47.01 -6.92
C PRO A 166 -10.45 -46.89 -5.39
N LYS A 167 -11.26 -47.69 -4.70
CA LYS A 167 -11.29 -47.73 -3.23
C LYS A 167 -10.02 -48.35 -2.65
N ASP A 168 -9.61 -49.51 -3.16
CA ASP A 168 -8.42 -50.21 -2.66
C ASP A 168 -7.14 -49.45 -3.03
N ALA A 169 -7.08 -48.88 -4.23
CA ALA A 169 -6.01 -48.00 -4.68
C ALA A 169 -5.87 -46.77 -3.78
N THR A 170 -7.00 -46.15 -3.39
CA THR A 170 -6.99 -45.00 -2.47
C THR A 170 -6.45 -45.40 -1.10
N LEU A 171 -6.91 -46.51 -0.53
CA LEU A 171 -6.41 -46.99 0.77
C LEU A 171 -4.90 -47.23 0.72
N ARG A 172 -4.43 -47.90 -0.35
CA ARG A 172 -3.02 -48.20 -0.52
C ARG A 172 -2.16 -46.96 -0.73
N ALA A 173 -2.61 -46.04 -1.58
CA ALA A 173 -1.95 -44.76 -1.80
C ALA A 173 -1.82 -43.97 -0.49
N MET A 174 -2.87 -43.93 0.33
CA MET A 174 -2.85 -43.21 1.60
C MET A 174 -1.86 -43.79 2.62
N GLU A 175 -1.61 -45.11 2.61
CA GLU A 175 -0.53 -45.69 3.42
C GLU A 175 0.87 -45.15 3.03
N GLU A 176 1.06 -44.80 1.76
CA GLU A 176 2.32 -44.32 1.21
C GLU A 176 2.48 -42.80 1.36
N VAL A 177 1.41 -42.02 1.13
CA VAL A 177 1.49 -40.54 1.07
C VAL A 177 1.14 -39.83 2.38
N THR A 178 0.46 -40.47 3.34
CA THR A 178 0.04 -39.79 4.59
C THR A 178 1.23 -39.21 5.35
N GLY A 179 2.30 -39.99 5.53
CA GLY A 179 3.51 -39.55 6.23
C GLY A 179 4.18 -38.35 5.53
N PRO A 180 4.50 -38.45 4.23
CA PRO A 180 5.04 -37.35 3.44
C PRO A 180 4.18 -36.07 3.47
N VAL A 181 2.86 -36.16 3.31
CA VAL A 181 1.95 -34.99 3.32
C VAL A 181 1.99 -34.27 4.67
N ILE A 182 1.94 -35.02 5.78
CA ILE A 182 2.05 -34.43 7.14
C ILE A 182 3.43 -33.79 7.32
N ALA A 183 4.50 -34.46 6.88
CA ALA A 183 5.86 -33.94 7.02
C ALA A 183 6.05 -32.62 6.27
N ILE A 184 5.56 -32.53 5.03
CA ILE A 184 5.61 -31.31 4.22
C ILE A 184 4.84 -30.18 4.92
N ALA A 185 3.63 -30.46 5.40
CA ALA A 185 2.82 -29.46 6.09
C ALA A 185 3.51 -28.90 7.35
N VAL A 186 4.12 -29.76 8.17
CA VAL A 186 4.85 -29.36 9.38
C VAL A 186 6.12 -28.60 9.02
N ILE A 187 6.87 -29.01 7.99
CA ILE A 187 8.08 -28.32 7.53
C ILE A 187 7.74 -26.92 7.03
N LEU A 188 6.69 -26.79 6.20
CA LEU A 188 6.23 -25.49 5.71
C LEU A 188 5.75 -24.60 6.87
N ALA A 189 4.97 -25.14 7.81
CA ALA A 189 4.58 -24.42 9.01
C ALA A 189 5.80 -23.97 9.82
N ALA A 190 6.82 -24.83 9.99
CA ALA A 190 8.05 -24.50 10.70
C ALA A 190 8.88 -23.40 10.02
N VAL A 191 8.77 -23.23 8.70
CA VAL A 191 9.41 -22.13 7.96
C VAL A 191 8.67 -20.80 8.19
N PHE A 192 7.33 -20.81 8.14
CA PHE A 192 6.54 -19.57 8.20
C PHE A 192 6.21 -19.11 9.63
N VAL A 193 5.90 -20.01 10.56
CA VAL A 193 5.48 -19.68 11.93
C VAL A 193 6.51 -18.80 12.67
N PRO A 194 7.84 -19.03 12.59
CA PRO A 194 8.83 -18.17 13.25
C PRO A 194 8.77 -16.71 12.78
N THR A 195 8.44 -16.48 11.50
CA THR A 195 8.39 -15.11 10.94
C THR A 195 7.24 -14.28 11.51
N ALA A 196 6.21 -14.93 12.07
CA ALA A 196 5.12 -14.26 12.79
C ALA A 196 5.56 -13.61 14.11
N PHE A 197 6.73 -13.98 14.65
CA PHE A 197 7.27 -13.44 15.90
C PHE A 197 8.28 -12.32 15.69
N ILE A 198 8.51 -11.88 14.46
CA ILE A 198 9.35 -10.72 14.17
C ILE A 198 8.68 -9.48 14.81
N PRO A 199 9.40 -8.66 15.61
CA PRO A 199 8.83 -7.47 16.22
C PRO A 199 8.77 -6.28 15.24
N GLY A 200 7.99 -5.26 15.62
CA GLY A 200 7.90 -3.99 14.89
C GLY A 200 6.95 -4.01 13.69
N ILE A 201 6.92 -2.91 12.94
CA ILE A 201 6.00 -2.73 11.79
C ILE A 201 6.26 -3.79 10.72
N THR A 202 7.53 -4.02 10.38
CA THR A 202 7.95 -5.08 9.45
C THR A 202 7.44 -6.45 9.88
N GLY A 203 7.53 -6.74 11.18
CA GLY A 203 7.03 -7.97 11.77
C GLY A 203 5.52 -8.16 11.61
N GLN A 204 4.73 -7.10 11.82
CA GLN A 204 3.28 -7.14 11.63
C GLN A 204 2.88 -7.45 10.18
N LEU A 205 3.63 -6.96 9.19
CA LEU A 205 3.39 -7.27 7.77
C LEU A 205 3.70 -8.74 7.47
N TYR A 206 4.86 -9.23 7.94
CA TYR A 206 5.23 -10.64 7.80
C TYR A 206 4.26 -11.57 8.53
N GLN A 207 3.76 -11.16 9.69
CA GLN A 207 2.82 -11.95 10.48
C GLN A 207 1.55 -12.26 9.67
N GLN A 208 0.96 -11.27 9.00
CA GLN A 208 -0.23 -11.49 8.18
C GLN A 208 0.06 -12.47 7.05
N PHE A 209 1.16 -12.24 6.32
CA PHE A 209 1.57 -13.10 5.21
C PHE A 209 1.85 -14.55 5.65
N ALA A 210 2.65 -14.72 6.70
CA ALA A 210 3.14 -16.00 7.17
C ALA A 210 2.05 -16.85 7.82
N VAL A 211 1.22 -16.24 8.66
CA VAL A 211 0.12 -16.96 9.32
C VAL A 211 -0.94 -17.36 8.30
N THR A 212 -1.22 -16.52 7.29
CA THR A 212 -2.10 -16.91 6.19
C THR A 212 -1.60 -18.16 5.47
N ILE A 213 -0.31 -18.22 5.11
CA ILE A 213 0.27 -19.38 4.44
C ILE A 213 0.26 -20.61 5.37
N ALA A 214 0.70 -20.45 6.63
CA ALA A 214 0.77 -21.55 7.58
C ALA A 214 -0.61 -22.18 7.83
N ILE A 215 -1.64 -21.35 8.04
CA ILE A 215 -3.02 -21.83 8.21
C ILE A 215 -3.50 -22.52 6.93
N SER A 216 -3.25 -21.93 5.77
CA SER A 216 -3.69 -22.48 4.48
C SER A 216 -3.08 -23.86 4.21
N VAL A 217 -1.79 -24.04 4.49
CA VAL A 217 -1.08 -25.32 4.35
C VAL A 217 -1.60 -26.34 5.36
N ILE A 218 -1.86 -25.96 6.62
CA ILE A 218 -2.40 -26.89 7.62
C ILE A 218 -3.80 -27.37 7.22
N ILE A 219 -4.66 -26.47 6.74
CA ILE A 219 -5.99 -26.82 6.25
C ILE A 219 -5.88 -27.68 4.97
N SER A 220 -4.96 -27.35 4.07
CA SER A 220 -4.69 -28.15 2.87
C SER A 220 -4.29 -29.58 3.22
N ALA A 221 -3.34 -29.76 4.13
CA ALA A 221 -2.91 -31.07 4.58
C ALA A 221 -4.08 -31.85 5.19
N PHE A 222 -4.89 -31.21 6.04
CA PHE A 222 -6.12 -31.84 6.56
C PHE A 222 -7.05 -32.27 5.42
N ASN A 223 -7.24 -31.42 4.41
CA ASN A 223 -8.08 -31.69 3.25
C ASN A 223 -7.54 -32.82 2.37
N ALA A 224 -6.22 -32.87 2.16
CA ALA A 224 -5.51 -33.90 1.42
C ALA A 224 -5.56 -35.27 2.09
N LEU A 225 -5.68 -35.31 3.42
CA LEU A 225 -5.83 -36.53 4.19
C LEU A 225 -7.30 -36.98 4.37
N THR A 226 -8.27 -36.12 4.04
CA THR A 226 -9.70 -36.38 4.31
C THR A 226 -10.57 -36.31 3.06
N LEU A 227 -10.72 -35.12 2.47
CA LEU A 227 -11.59 -34.89 1.31
C LEU A 227 -10.98 -35.46 0.03
N SER A 228 -9.70 -35.22 -0.24
CA SER A 228 -9.06 -35.68 -1.49
C SER A 228 -9.15 -37.21 -1.66
N PRO A 229 -8.86 -38.05 -0.64
CA PRO A 229 -8.97 -39.50 -0.76
C PRO A 229 -10.44 -39.95 -0.89
N ALA A 230 -11.37 -39.30 -0.18
CA ALA A 230 -12.79 -39.59 -0.33
C ALA A 230 -13.28 -39.31 -1.77
N LEU A 231 -12.86 -38.17 -2.33
CA LEU A 231 -13.16 -37.81 -3.72
C LEU A 231 -12.47 -38.75 -4.71
N CYS A 232 -11.23 -39.19 -4.45
CA CYS A 232 -10.54 -40.19 -5.26
C CYS A 232 -11.34 -41.50 -5.34
N ALA A 233 -11.72 -42.05 -4.19
CA ALA A 233 -12.48 -43.30 -4.12
C ALA A 233 -13.87 -43.21 -4.77
N MET A 234 -14.49 -42.03 -4.77
CA MET A 234 -15.83 -41.80 -5.35
C MET A 234 -15.83 -41.47 -6.85
N LEU A 235 -14.85 -40.69 -7.31
CA LEU A 235 -14.86 -40.10 -8.65
C LEU A 235 -13.95 -40.83 -9.65
N LEU A 236 -12.80 -41.33 -9.20
CA LEU A 236 -11.83 -41.96 -10.09
C LEU A 236 -12.38 -43.28 -10.64
N ARG A 237 -11.98 -43.58 -11.87
CA ARG A 237 -12.35 -44.82 -12.55
C ARG A 237 -11.12 -45.37 -13.29
N PRO A 238 -11.03 -46.70 -13.48
CA PRO A 238 -10.01 -47.29 -14.32
C PRO A 238 -10.00 -46.62 -15.71
N LYS A 239 -8.82 -46.20 -16.17
CA LYS A 239 -8.64 -45.57 -17.48
C LYS A 239 -8.95 -46.60 -18.57
N VAL A 240 -9.97 -46.32 -19.38
CA VAL A 240 -10.23 -47.05 -20.63
C VAL A 240 -9.52 -46.30 -21.74
N LYS A 241 -8.62 -46.96 -22.48
CA LYS A 241 -7.96 -46.33 -23.65
C LYS A 241 -9.03 -45.89 -24.64
N GLY A 242 -9.16 -44.59 -24.86
CA GLY A 242 -10.04 -44.04 -25.87
C GLY A 242 -9.52 -44.30 -27.28
N SER A 243 -10.36 -44.08 -28.29
CA SER A 243 -9.96 -44.01 -29.69
C SER A 243 -10.25 -42.61 -30.22
N GLY A 244 -9.23 -41.95 -30.82
CA GLY A 244 -9.40 -40.62 -31.41
C GLY A 244 -8.13 -39.77 -31.46
N PRO A 245 -8.22 -38.52 -31.97
CA PRO A 245 -7.10 -37.58 -32.06
C PRO A 245 -6.50 -37.19 -30.70
N VAL A 246 -7.34 -37.09 -29.67
CA VAL A 246 -6.92 -36.76 -28.29
C VAL A 246 -6.04 -37.87 -27.71
N GLN A 247 -6.36 -39.14 -27.95
CA GLN A 247 -5.53 -40.27 -27.52
C GLN A 247 -4.15 -40.24 -28.19
N LYS A 248 -4.07 -39.86 -29.48
CA LYS A 248 -2.78 -39.71 -30.18
C LYS A 248 -1.90 -38.63 -29.56
N PHE A 249 -2.49 -37.53 -29.10
CA PHE A 249 -1.78 -36.49 -28.35
C PHE A 249 -1.28 -37.02 -27.01
N TYR A 250 -2.11 -37.73 -26.25
CA TYR A 250 -1.72 -38.36 -25.00
C TYR A 250 -0.59 -39.37 -25.17
N ASP A 251 -0.67 -40.25 -26.17
CA ASP A 251 0.37 -41.24 -26.45
C ASP A 251 1.70 -40.56 -26.85
N TRP A 252 1.65 -39.47 -27.63
CA TRP A 252 2.82 -38.66 -27.94
C TRP A 252 3.41 -38.00 -26.69
N PHE A 253 2.57 -37.33 -25.89
CA PHE A 253 2.99 -36.64 -24.67
C PHE A 253 3.60 -37.63 -23.67
N ASN A 254 2.94 -38.76 -23.41
CA ASN A 254 3.42 -39.81 -22.52
C ASN A 254 4.73 -40.43 -23.05
N GLY A 255 4.87 -40.60 -24.37
CA GLY A 255 6.10 -41.09 -25.00
C GLY A 255 7.27 -40.10 -24.91
N VAL A 256 7.01 -38.80 -24.99
CA VAL A 256 8.01 -37.74 -24.77
C VAL A 256 8.37 -37.65 -23.28
N PHE A 257 7.36 -37.60 -22.41
CA PHE A 257 7.53 -37.55 -20.97
C PHE A 257 8.36 -38.74 -20.46
N GLY A 258 8.05 -39.97 -20.91
CA GLY A 258 8.85 -41.15 -20.57
C GLY A 258 10.31 -41.07 -21.04
N ARG A 259 10.58 -40.48 -22.22
CA ARG A 259 11.96 -40.23 -22.69
C ARG A 259 12.68 -39.21 -21.81
N VAL A 260 12.00 -38.14 -21.42
CA VAL A 260 12.54 -37.10 -20.52
C VAL A 260 12.83 -37.70 -19.15
N THR A 261 11.89 -38.45 -18.57
CA THR A 261 12.06 -39.14 -17.29
C THR A 261 13.22 -40.13 -17.33
N GLY A 262 13.35 -40.92 -18.40
CA GLY A 262 14.49 -41.82 -18.60
C GLY A 262 15.84 -41.08 -18.66
N GLY A 263 15.88 -39.93 -19.35
CA GLY A 263 17.04 -39.05 -19.40
C GLY A 263 17.39 -38.46 -18.03
N TYR A 264 16.39 -37.96 -17.30
CA TYR A 264 16.53 -37.44 -15.94
C TYR A 264 17.09 -38.50 -14.98
N VAL A 265 16.51 -39.71 -14.96
CA VAL A 265 17.00 -40.84 -14.14
C VAL A 265 18.43 -41.22 -14.52
N GLY A 266 18.79 -41.16 -15.81
CA GLY A 266 20.14 -41.37 -16.30
C GLY A 266 21.14 -40.34 -15.73
N ILE A 267 20.77 -39.06 -15.75
CA ILE A 267 21.57 -37.97 -15.16
C ILE A 267 21.71 -38.16 -13.64
N CYS A 268 20.62 -38.48 -12.93
CA CYS A 268 20.67 -38.77 -11.50
C CYS A 268 21.62 -39.93 -11.19
N ARG A 269 21.60 -40.99 -11.99
CA ARG A 269 22.53 -42.12 -11.82
C ARG A 269 23.99 -41.70 -12.00
N ILE A 270 24.28 -40.81 -12.95
CA ILE A 270 25.63 -40.26 -13.13
C ILE A 270 26.02 -39.37 -11.94
N ALA A 271 25.11 -38.50 -11.49
CA ALA A 271 25.32 -37.61 -10.35
C ALA A 271 25.61 -38.39 -9.06
N ILE A 272 24.84 -39.45 -8.78
CA ILE A 272 25.04 -40.31 -7.61
C ILE A 272 26.40 -41.02 -7.69
N ARG A 273 26.77 -41.57 -8.86
CA ARG A 273 28.08 -42.23 -9.05
C ARG A 273 29.25 -41.26 -8.94
N ARG A 274 29.04 -39.98 -9.27
CA ARG A 274 30.02 -38.90 -9.20
C ARG A 274 29.65 -37.91 -8.08
N SER A 275 29.30 -38.43 -6.91
CA SER A 275 28.78 -37.64 -5.78
C SER A 275 29.70 -36.48 -5.37
N LEU A 276 31.03 -36.65 -5.49
CA LEU A 276 31.99 -35.58 -5.20
C LEU A 276 31.85 -34.39 -6.16
N ILE A 277 31.61 -34.64 -7.46
CA ILE A 277 31.36 -33.57 -8.45
C ILE A 277 30.02 -32.90 -8.16
N SER A 278 28.98 -33.67 -7.82
CA SER A 278 27.69 -33.12 -7.42
C SER A 278 27.78 -32.27 -6.15
N LEU A 279 28.61 -32.65 -5.19
CA LEU A 279 28.83 -31.90 -3.96
C LEU A 279 29.63 -30.61 -4.22
N VAL A 280 30.67 -30.67 -5.06
CA VAL A 280 31.40 -29.47 -5.51
C VAL A 280 30.48 -28.52 -6.26
N PHE A 281 29.61 -29.06 -7.14
CA PHE A 281 28.61 -28.26 -7.84
C PHE A 281 27.61 -27.62 -6.87
N LEU A 282 27.09 -28.38 -5.89
CA LEU A 282 26.20 -27.86 -4.86
C LEU A 282 26.87 -26.72 -4.08
N VAL A 283 28.10 -26.90 -3.62
CA VAL A 283 28.88 -25.85 -2.94
C VAL A 283 29.05 -24.64 -3.85
N GLY A 284 29.38 -24.85 -5.13
CA GLY A 284 29.49 -23.78 -6.12
C GLY A 284 28.19 -22.99 -6.28
N VAL A 285 27.04 -23.67 -6.36
CA VAL A 285 25.71 -23.04 -6.44
C VAL A 285 25.40 -22.30 -5.13
N THR A 286 25.66 -22.87 -3.96
CA THR A 286 25.44 -22.21 -2.67
C THR A 286 26.29 -20.96 -2.51
N VAL A 287 27.58 -21.01 -2.86
CA VAL A 287 28.49 -19.86 -2.84
C VAL A 287 28.01 -18.79 -3.83
N SER A 288 27.62 -19.19 -5.04
CA SER A 288 27.09 -18.27 -6.05
C SER A 288 25.79 -17.60 -5.59
N ALA A 289 24.87 -18.36 -5.00
CA ALA A 289 23.63 -17.84 -4.44
C ALA A 289 23.90 -16.84 -3.30
N GLY A 290 24.87 -17.14 -2.41
CA GLY A 290 25.30 -16.21 -1.37
C GLY A 290 25.96 -14.94 -1.92
N PHE A 291 26.70 -15.04 -3.02
CA PHE A 291 27.31 -13.90 -3.72
C PHE A 291 26.25 -13.01 -4.38
N PHE A 292 25.36 -13.60 -5.20
CA PHE A 292 24.28 -12.86 -5.86
C PHE A 292 23.26 -12.31 -4.86
N GLY A 293 22.98 -13.03 -3.76
CA GLY A 293 22.09 -12.55 -2.70
C GLY A 293 22.58 -11.25 -2.05
N LYS A 294 23.90 -11.04 -1.96
CA LYS A 294 24.50 -9.77 -1.47
C LYS A 294 24.40 -8.63 -2.48
N MET A 295 24.20 -8.92 -3.77
CA MET A 295 24.06 -7.91 -4.82
C MET A 295 22.62 -7.41 -4.97
N VAL A 296 21.62 -8.14 -4.47
CA VAL A 296 20.22 -7.73 -4.53
C VAL A 296 19.99 -6.58 -3.53
N PRO A 297 19.59 -5.38 -3.99
CA PRO A 297 19.29 -4.27 -3.08
C PRO A 297 18.12 -4.61 -2.16
N ALA A 298 18.29 -4.35 -0.86
CA ALA A 298 17.20 -4.49 0.10
C ALA A 298 16.20 -3.33 -0.09
N GLY A 299 14.92 -3.67 -0.18
CA GLY A 299 13.81 -2.74 -0.18
C GLY A 299 12.74 -3.21 0.81
N PHE A 300 11.92 -2.28 1.31
CA PHE A 300 10.83 -2.64 2.24
C PHE A 300 9.55 -2.99 1.49
N LEU A 301 8.98 -2.01 0.78
CA LEU A 301 7.86 -2.18 -0.13
C LEU A 301 8.19 -1.43 -1.43
N PRO A 302 7.80 -1.97 -2.59
CA PRO A 302 7.98 -1.28 -3.86
C PRO A 302 7.12 0.00 -3.91
N ASP A 303 7.56 0.98 -4.70
CA ASP A 303 6.72 2.10 -5.09
C ASP A 303 5.58 1.56 -5.98
N GLU A 304 4.34 1.68 -5.51
CA GLU A 304 3.15 1.25 -6.25
C GLU A 304 2.36 2.45 -6.78
N ASP A 305 1.72 2.25 -7.93
CA ASP A 305 0.78 3.22 -8.48
C ASP A 305 -0.56 3.15 -7.73
N GLN A 306 -0.66 3.93 -6.65
CA GLN A 306 -1.88 4.05 -5.85
C GLN A 306 -2.95 4.95 -6.48
N GLY A 307 -2.74 5.45 -7.71
CA GLY A 307 -3.65 6.34 -8.42
C GLY A 307 -3.52 7.82 -8.03
N TYR A 308 -2.49 8.19 -7.26
CA TYR A 308 -2.21 9.59 -6.90
C TYR A 308 -0.74 9.83 -6.59
N VAL A 309 -0.33 11.10 -6.67
CA VAL A 309 1.02 11.61 -6.39
C VAL A 309 0.90 12.83 -5.49
N PHE A 310 1.89 13.04 -4.61
CA PHE A 310 1.99 14.28 -3.85
C PHE A 310 2.92 15.27 -4.55
N ALA A 311 2.58 16.54 -4.47
CA ALA A 311 3.51 17.61 -4.78
C ALA A 311 3.51 18.66 -3.68
N ALA A 312 4.64 19.32 -3.52
CA ALA A 312 4.82 20.41 -2.58
C ALA A 312 5.50 21.59 -3.27
N VAL A 313 5.10 22.78 -2.88
CA VAL A 313 5.75 24.04 -3.24
C VAL A 313 6.14 24.73 -1.94
N GLN A 314 7.40 25.13 -1.84
CA GLN A 314 7.91 25.92 -0.72
C GLN A 314 8.61 27.18 -1.24
N LEU A 315 8.10 28.33 -0.82
CA LEU A 315 8.71 29.63 -1.07
C LEU A 315 9.74 29.96 0.04
N PRO A 316 10.57 30.99 -0.16
CA PRO A 316 11.40 31.54 0.91
C PRO A 316 10.57 31.88 2.16
N ASP A 317 11.16 31.65 3.33
CA ASP A 317 10.54 31.90 4.63
C ASP A 317 9.97 33.34 4.71
N ALA A 318 8.86 33.49 5.43
CA ALA A 318 8.10 34.74 5.55
C ALA A 318 7.50 35.30 4.24
N SER A 319 7.49 34.54 3.14
CA SER A 319 6.66 34.91 1.98
C SER A 319 5.18 34.99 2.36
N SER A 320 4.48 35.98 1.80
CA SER A 320 3.05 36.19 2.06
C SER A 320 2.20 35.06 1.47
N LEU A 321 1.05 34.78 2.10
CA LEU A 321 0.11 33.77 1.60
C LEU A 321 -0.39 34.11 0.19
N GLN A 322 -0.53 35.41 -0.13
CA GLN A 322 -0.85 35.92 -1.46
C GLN A 322 0.15 35.41 -2.52
N ARG A 323 1.45 35.62 -2.28
CA ARG A 323 2.52 35.19 -3.19
C ARG A 323 2.55 33.67 -3.34
N THR A 324 2.37 32.95 -2.24
CA THR A 324 2.27 31.48 -2.25
C THR A 324 1.07 31.00 -3.07
N SER A 325 -0.07 31.67 -2.95
CA SER A 325 -1.28 31.39 -3.73
C SER A 325 -1.09 31.61 -5.24
N GLU A 326 -0.33 32.65 -5.62
CA GLU A 326 -0.01 32.95 -7.03
C GLU A 326 0.93 31.90 -7.63
N ILE A 327 1.99 31.52 -6.90
CA ILE A 327 2.89 30.45 -7.34
C ILE A 327 2.16 29.09 -7.34
N ALA A 328 1.27 28.84 -6.38
CA ALA A 328 0.47 27.63 -6.36
C ALA A 328 -0.46 27.52 -7.58
N ALA A 329 -1.03 28.64 -8.05
CA ALA A 329 -1.82 28.66 -9.29
C ALA A 329 -0.98 28.32 -10.53
N GLN A 330 0.28 28.76 -10.59
CA GLN A 330 1.21 28.37 -11.65
C GLN A 330 1.53 26.87 -11.58
N ALA A 331 1.76 26.33 -10.38
CA ALA A 331 1.99 24.91 -10.17
C ALA A 331 0.76 24.07 -10.57
N GLU A 332 -0.45 24.50 -10.22
CA GLU A 332 -1.71 23.85 -10.60
C GLU A 332 -1.85 23.71 -12.12
N ASP A 333 -1.60 24.79 -12.86
CA ASP A 333 -1.65 24.78 -14.33
C ASP A 333 -0.61 23.83 -14.94
N LEU A 334 0.61 23.82 -14.40
CA LEU A 334 1.66 22.90 -14.85
C LEU A 334 1.31 21.44 -14.56
N ILE A 335 0.75 21.14 -13.39
CA ILE A 335 0.33 19.79 -12.99
C ILE A 335 -0.83 19.31 -13.88
N MET A 336 -1.87 20.13 -14.08
CA MET A 336 -3.03 19.77 -14.89
C MET A 336 -2.71 19.56 -16.38
N LYS A 337 -1.60 20.10 -16.87
CA LYS A 337 -1.09 19.88 -18.24
C LYS A 337 -0.37 18.54 -18.42
N VAL A 338 -0.09 17.80 -17.34
CA VAL A 338 0.55 16.48 -17.44
C VAL A 338 -0.48 15.42 -17.85
N PRO A 339 -0.24 14.65 -18.94
CA PRO A 339 -1.12 13.56 -19.33
C PRO A 339 -1.32 12.55 -18.19
N GLY A 340 -2.56 12.09 -18.02
CA GLY A 340 -2.92 11.14 -16.97
C GLY A 340 -3.32 11.77 -15.61
N VAL A 341 -3.16 13.09 -15.41
CA VAL A 341 -3.72 13.78 -14.24
C VAL A 341 -5.22 14.02 -14.41
N GLN A 342 -6.01 13.75 -13.36
CA GLN A 342 -7.46 13.98 -13.33
C GLN A 342 -7.85 15.19 -12.48
N TYR A 343 -7.34 15.24 -11.24
CA TYR A 343 -7.61 16.34 -10.31
C TYR A 343 -6.32 16.83 -9.67
N THR A 344 -6.27 18.14 -9.42
CA THR A 344 -5.28 18.78 -8.56
C THR A 344 -6.01 19.44 -7.40
N THR A 345 -5.87 18.89 -6.20
CA THR A 345 -6.42 19.46 -4.98
C THR A 345 -5.30 20.18 -4.23
N THR A 346 -5.45 21.49 -4.03
CA THR A 346 -4.40 22.31 -3.43
C THR A 346 -4.83 22.83 -2.08
N VAL A 347 -3.93 22.74 -1.11
CA VAL A 347 -4.02 23.42 0.18
C VAL A 347 -2.90 24.44 0.25
N VAL A 348 -3.23 25.70 -0.04
CA VAL A 348 -2.30 26.83 0.14
C VAL A 348 -2.23 27.15 1.62
N GLY A 349 -1.04 27.40 2.14
CA GLY A 349 -0.83 27.71 3.55
C GLY A 349 -0.52 26.49 4.43
N TYR A 350 -0.28 25.32 3.83
CA TYR A 350 -0.10 24.06 4.54
C TYR A 350 1.08 23.26 3.97
N SER A 351 1.84 22.62 4.85
CA SER A 351 2.91 21.67 4.50
C SER A 351 2.59 20.30 5.07
N MET A 352 2.35 19.30 4.20
CA MET A 352 2.15 17.92 4.63
C MET A 352 3.44 17.27 5.17
N LEU A 353 4.61 17.74 4.73
CA LEU A 353 5.91 17.20 5.13
C LEU A 353 6.24 17.50 6.59
N SER A 354 5.84 18.68 7.08
CA SER A 354 6.02 19.10 8.47
C SER A 354 4.71 19.14 9.28
N GLN A 355 3.56 18.92 8.63
CA GLN A 355 2.22 18.98 9.21
C GLN A 355 1.91 20.30 9.92
N VAL A 356 2.49 21.41 9.43
CA VAL A 356 2.26 22.76 9.96
C VAL A 356 1.58 23.66 8.95
N THR A 357 0.80 24.60 9.47
CA THR A 357 0.26 25.74 8.71
C THR A 357 1.27 26.87 8.71
N ASN A 358 1.61 27.37 7.52
CA ASN A 358 2.53 28.50 7.35
C ASN A 358 2.21 29.23 6.04
N THR A 359 2.63 30.50 5.91
CA THR A 359 2.25 31.33 4.75
C THR A 359 3.03 31.04 3.47
N TYR A 360 4.13 30.29 3.55
CA TYR A 360 5.11 30.10 2.47
C TYR A 360 5.10 28.68 1.88
N SER A 361 4.12 27.84 2.21
CA SER A 361 3.99 26.48 1.70
C SER A 361 2.64 26.27 1.03
N ALA A 362 2.62 25.44 -0.02
CA ALA A 362 1.41 24.89 -0.60
C ALA A 362 1.61 23.40 -0.85
N PHE A 363 0.56 22.63 -0.62
CA PHE A 363 0.55 21.19 -0.81
C PHE A 363 -0.50 20.77 -1.84
N PHE A 364 -0.17 19.79 -2.67
CA PHE A 364 -1.00 19.35 -3.79
C PHE A 364 -1.22 17.83 -3.69
N PHE A 365 -2.49 17.43 -3.64
CA PHE A 365 -2.90 16.06 -3.90
C PHE A 365 -3.22 15.96 -5.40
N VAL A 366 -2.37 15.25 -6.13
CA VAL A 366 -2.49 15.06 -7.58
C VAL A 366 -3.11 13.69 -7.82
N THR A 367 -4.40 13.67 -8.11
CA THR A 367 -5.14 12.43 -8.40
C THR A 367 -5.01 12.11 -9.89
N LEU A 368 -4.63 10.87 -10.19
CA LEU A 368 -4.47 10.39 -11.55
C LEU A 368 -5.78 9.82 -12.07
N LYS A 369 -5.91 9.76 -13.39
CA LYS A 369 -6.99 9.01 -14.05
C LYS A 369 -6.91 7.54 -13.70
N ASN A 370 -8.04 6.83 -13.84
CA ASN A 370 -8.11 5.40 -13.60
C ASN A 370 -7.06 4.65 -14.44
N TRP A 371 -6.47 3.58 -13.88
CA TRP A 371 -5.46 2.73 -14.53
C TRP A 371 -5.89 2.28 -15.93
N ALA A 372 -7.17 1.95 -16.15
CA ALA A 372 -7.69 1.51 -17.44
C ALA A 372 -7.64 2.60 -18.54
N ASP A 373 -7.68 3.87 -18.16
CA ASP A 373 -7.66 5.01 -19.07
C ASP A 373 -6.23 5.46 -19.42
N ARG A 374 -5.23 5.04 -18.63
CA ARG A 374 -3.82 5.43 -18.77
C ARG A 374 -3.05 4.37 -19.57
N LYS A 375 -3.21 4.40 -20.89
CA LYS A 375 -2.66 3.38 -21.80
C LYS A 375 -1.30 3.76 -22.38
N GLN A 376 -1.02 5.06 -22.51
CA GLN A 376 0.24 5.49 -23.11
C GLN A 376 1.40 5.35 -22.12
N PRO A 377 2.64 5.13 -22.59
CA PRO A 377 3.82 5.08 -21.72
C PRO A 377 4.00 6.36 -20.89
N GLU A 378 3.62 7.51 -21.44
CA GLU A 378 3.70 8.83 -20.80
C GLU A 378 2.70 8.99 -19.65
N GLU A 379 1.62 8.20 -19.65
CA GLU A 379 0.57 8.21 -18.63
C GLU A 379 0.81 7.17 -17.52
N GLN A 380 1.94 6.44 -17.61
CA GLN A 380 2.34 5.53 -16.54
C GLN A 380 2.89 6.30 -15.34
N TYR A 381 2.68 5.75 -14.14
CA TYR A 381 3.01 6.41 -12.88
C TYR A 381 4.44 6.98 -12.82
N THR A 382 5.43 6.20 -13.24
CA THR A 382 6.84 6.59 -13.23
C THR A 382 7.12 7.74 -14.18
N ALA A 383 6.51 7.74 -15.37
CA ALA A 383 6.62 8.80 -16.36
C ALA A 383 5.93 10.09 -15.88
N ILE A 384 4.72 9.98 -15.33
CA ILE A 384 3.99 11.11 -14.72
C ILE A 384 4.82 11.73 -13.60
N LYS A 385 5.38 10.93 -12.67
CA LYS A 385 6.20 11.43 -11.56
C LYS A 385 7.43 12.19 -12.07
N ALA A 386 8.12 11.63 -13.08
CA ALA A 386 9.28 12.26 -13.68
C ALA A 386 8.92 13.59 -14.37
N GLU A 387 7.82 13.62 -15.12
CA GLU A 387 7.36 14.81 -15.84
C GLU A 387 6.85 15.90 -14.88
N LEU A 388 6.12 15.53 -13.83
CA LEU A 388 5.71 16.44 -12.75
C LEU A 388 6.94 17.07 -12.09
N SER A 389 7.93 16.25 -11.72
CA SER A 389 9.17 16.73 -11.10
C SER A 389 9.92 17.71 -12.01
N LYS A 390 10.02 17.39 -13.30
CA LYS A 390 10.67 18.26 -14.31
C LYS A 390 9.94 19.59 -14.47
N ARG A 391 8.60 19.58 -14.56
CA ARG A 391 7.80 20.81 -14.75
C ARG A 391 7.81 21.67 -13.49
N LEU A 392 7.61 21.08 -12.32
CA LEU A 392 7.63 21.82 -11.06
C LEU A 392 8.99 22.46 -10.78
N ALA A 393 10.09 21.78 -11.14
CA ALA A 393 11.43 22.35 -11.02
C ALA A 393 11.66 23.60 -11.88
N SER A 394 10.79 23.90 -12.86
CA SER A 394 10.91 25.11 -13.68
C SER A 394 10.32 26.38 -13.05
N ILE A 395 9.61 26.26 -11.92
CA ILE A 395 8.97 27.39 -11.23
C ILE A 395 10.04 28.30 -10.58
N PRO A 396 10.15 29.58 -10.97
CA PRO A 396 11.13 30.48 -10.40
C PRO A 396 10.72 30.95 -9.00
N GLY A 397 11.70 31.09 -8.10
CA GLY A 397 11.48 31.69 -6.78
C GLY A 397 10.76 30.80 -5.77
N ALA A 398 10.59 29.50 -6.06
CA ALA A 398 10.11 28.49 -5.13
C ALA A 398 10.81 27.16 -5.38
N ILE A 399 10.85 26.30 -4.37
CA ILE A 399 11.26 24.90 -4.48
C ILE A 399 9.98 24.09 -4.64
N ALA A 400 9.77 23.51 -5.82
CA ALA A 400 8.60 22.70 -6.12
C ALA A 400 9.01 21.32 -6.61
N PHE A 401 8.41 20.27 -6.06
CA PHE A 401 8.76 18.88 -6.37
C PHE A 401 7.58 17.94 -6.14
N ALA A 402 7.59 16.81 -6.86
CA ALA A 402 6.64 15.72 -6.72
C ALA A 402 7.30 14.51 -6.04
N PHE A 403 6.54 13.76 -5.25
CA PHE A 403 7.01 12.59 -4.54
C PHE A 403 5.88 11.56 -4.34
N PRO A 404 6.19 10.26 -4.25
CA PRO A 404 5.16 9.24 -4.05
C PRO A 404 4.57 9.34 -2.64
N PRO A 405 3.29 8.96 -2.46
CA PRO A 405 2.76 8.76 -1.12
C PRO A 405 3.52 7.65 -0.38
N PRO A 406 3.47 7.64 0.97
CA PRO A 406 4.07 6.56 1.74
C PRO A 406 3.36 5.24 1.43
N ALA A 407 4.13 4.15 1.26
CA ALA A 407 3.58 2.81 1.03
C ALA A 407 2.64 2.36 2.16
N ILE A 408 2.93 2.78 3.40
CA ILE A 408 2.07 2.56 4.58
C ILE A 408 1.70 3.93 5.15
N GLN A 409 0.41 4.26 5.07
CA GLN A 409 -0.10 5.49 5.67
C GLN A 409 0.12 5.49 7.19
N GLY A 410 0.61 6.59 7.72
CA GLY A 410 0.87 6.77 9.16
C GLY A 410 2.27 6.38 9.64
N VAL A 411 3.08 5.71 8.81
CA VAL A 411 4.50 5.41 9.15
C VAL A 411 5.43 6.57 8.79
N GLY A 412 5.09 7.33 7.75
CA GLY A 412 5.83 8.51 7.30
C GLY A 412 4.96 9.43 6.44
N THR A 413 5.48 10.62 6.12
CA THR A 413 4.80 11.64 5.30
C THR A 413 5.17 11.56 3.81
N SER A 414 6.25 10.86 3.47
CA SER A 414 6.74 10.64 2.11
C SER A 414 7.39 9.26 1.99
N GLY A 415 7.61 8.77 0.77
CA GLY A 415 8.53 7.65 0.54
C GLY A 415 9.97 7.97 0.97
N GLY A 416 10.77 6.93 1.26
CA GLY A 416 12.17 7.05 1.68
C GLY A 416 12.41 6.74 3.16
N ALA A 417 13.41 7.42 3.76
CA ALA A 417 13.80 7.26 5.16
C ALA A 417 13.65 8.58 5.94
N THR A 418 13.16 8.49 7.18
CA THR A 418 13.05 9.63 8.10
C THR A 418 14.12 9.52 9.18
N PHE A 419 14.85 10.60 9.40
CA PHE A 419 15.85 10.71 10.46
C PHE A 419 15.53 11.89 11.38
N VAL A 420 15.53 11.65 12.69
CA VAL A 420 15.30 12.70 13.69
C VAL A 420 16.63 12.99 14.38
N LEU A 421 17.22 14.15 14.08
CA LEU A 421 18.39 14.63 14.79
C LEU A 421 17.96 15.26 16.11
N GLN A 422 18.46 14.73 17.23
CA GLN A 422 18.08 15.16 18.57
C GLN A 422 19.27 15.80 19.28
N ASP A 423 19.08 16.99 19.84
CA ASP A 423 19.98 17.52 20.87
C ASP A 423 19.68 16.86 22.21
N ARG A 424 20.64 16.08 22.72
CA ARG A 424 20.55 15.39 24.01
C ARG A 424 21.18 16.16 25.16
N ALA A 425 21.91 17.24 24.88
CA ALA A 425 22.55 18.08 25.88
C ALA A 425 21.65 19.23 26.36
N GLY A 426 20.53 19.48 25.68
CA GLY A 426 19.57 20.53 26.04
C GLY A 426 20.12 21.94 25.82
N LYS A 427 20.90 22.15 24.75
CA LYS A 427 21.40 23.46 24.34
C LYS A 427 20.31 24.23 23.60
N ASP A 428 20.68 25.41 23.13
CA ASP A 428 19.77 26.32 22.44
C ASP A 428 19.45 25.88 21.00
N ILE A 429 18.45 26.54 20.41
CA ILE A 429 17.97 26.30 19.04
C ILE A 429 19.09 26.57 18.03
N ALA A 430 19.95 27.56 18.28
CA ALA A 430 21.07 27.91 17.41
C ALA A 430 22.09 26.77 17.32
N PHE A 431 22.42 26.13 18.44
CA PHE A 431 23.29 24.96 18.45
C PHE A 431 22.70 23.81 17.63
N LEU A 432 21.41 23.49 17.80
CA LEU A 432 20.77 22.44 17.01
C LEU A 432 20.75 22.79 15.51
N ALA A 433 20.50 24.05 15.17
CA ALA A 433 20.49 24.56 13.80
C ALA A 433 21.84 24.38 13.10
N GLU A 434 22.91 24.82 13.76
CA GLU A 434 24.27 24.72 13.22
C GLU A 434 24.65 23.25 12.97
N ASN A 435 24.37 22.36 13.93
CA ASN A 435 24.69 20.94 13.80
C ASN A 435 23.79 20.24 12.76
N THR A 436 22.53 20.62 12.65
CA THR A 436 21.63 20.12 11.60
C THR A 436 22.14 20.50 10.22
N THR A 437 22.57 21.75 10.02
CA THR A 437 23.14 22.20 8.75
C THR A 437 24.40 21.41 8.40
N LYS A 438 25.34 21.26 9.35
CA LYS A 438 26.55 20.43 9.16
C LYS A 438 26.22 18.99 8.78
N PHE A 439 25.24 18.39 9.45
CA PHE A 439 24.78 17.03 9.17
C PHE A 439 24.21 16.91 7.74
N ILE A 440 23.34 17.83 7.33
CA ILE A 440 22.72 17.83 5.99
C ILE A 440 23.77 18.06 4.90
N GLU A 441 24.72 18.97 5.09
CA GLU A 441 25.82 19.20 4.14
C GLU A 441 26.71 17.97 3.97
N ALA A 442 27.05 17.29 5.08
CA ALA A 442 27.80 16.05 5.03
C ALA A 442 27.00 14.91 4.36
N ALA A 443 25.69 14.83 4.63
CA ALA A 443 24.80 13.84 4.04
C ALA A 443 24.64 14.03 2.52
N LYS A 444 24.52 15.27 2.04
CA LYS A 444 24.42 15.58 0.60
C LYS A 444 25.67 15.22 -0.21
N LYS A 445 26.84 15.07 0.43
CA LYS A 445 28.07 14.64 -0.24
C LYS A 445 28.12 13.13 -0.49
N ARG A 446 27.23 12.36 0.14
CA ARG A 446 27.19 10.90 0.00
C ARG A 446 26.35 10.50 -1.22
N PRO A 447 26.92 9.80 -2.21
CA PRO A 447 26.19 9.40 -3.41
C PRO A 447 25.05 8.42 -3.12
N GLU A 448 25.09 7.72 -1.99
CA GLU A 448 24.03 6.79 -1.56
C GLU A 448 22.76 7.52 -1.09
N LEU A 449 22.84 8.83 -0.83
CA LEU A 449 21.72 9.64 -0.33
C LEU A 449 21.26 10.63 -1.40
N ALA A 450 20.06 10.41 -1.93
CA ALA A 450 19.41 11.35 -2.85
C ALA A 450 18.47 12.30 -2.09
N SER A 451 18.36 13.55 -2.55
CA SER A 451 17.33 14.51 -2.12
C SER A 451 17.23 14.76 -0.61
N VAL A 452 18.37 14.77 0.10
CA VAL A 452 18.44 15.04 1.54
C VAL A 452 17.97 16.46 1.85
N SER A 453 16.95 16.58 2.68
CA SER A 453 16.36 17.85 3.12
C SER A 453 15.97 17.82 4.59
N THR A 454 15.71 18.99 5.17
CA THR A 454 15.22 19.14 6.54
C THR A 454 14.00 20.05 6.56
N THR A 455 13.04 19.73 7.42
CA THR A 455 11.87 20.57 7.71
C THR A 455 12.13 21.59 8.82
N PHE A 456 13.26 21.50 9.51
CA PHE A 456 13.64 22.44 10.57
C PHE A 456 14.02 23.80 9.97
N ARG A 457 13.35 24.86 10.44
CA ARG A 457 13.52 26.25 9.98
C ARG A 457 13.62 27.20 11.19
N PRO A 458 14.82 27.42 11.73
CA PRO A 458 15.03 28.30 12.88
C PRO A 458 15.17 29.78 12.50
N THR A 459 15.23 30.09 11.20
CA THR A 459 15.56 31.42 10.66
C THR A 459 14.34 32.20 10.16
N VAL A 460 13.12 31.73 10.44
CA VAL A 460 11.91 32.46 10.03
C VAL A 460 11.88 33.81 10.76
N PRO A 461 11.88 34.94 10.05
CA PRO A 461 11.87 36.26 10.68
C PRO A 461 10.67 36.44 11.61
N GLN A 462 10.91 37.00 12.79
CA GLN A 462 9.88 37.32 13.79
C GLN A 462 9.97 38.78 14.21
N LEU A 463 8.83 39.38 14.51
CA LEU A 463 8.75 40.72 15.09
C LEU A 463 8.64 40.61 16.61
N PHE A 464 9.65 41.08 17.33
CA PHE A 464 9.60 41.21 18.78
C PHE A 464 9.11 42.61 19.16
N ILE A 465 8.03 42.69 19.93
CA ILE A 465 7.46 43.94 20.41
C ILE A 465 7.76 44.05 21.91
N ASP A 466 8.67 44.96 22.25
CA ASP A 466 9.02 45.27 23.64
C ASP A 466 8.10 46.39 24.16
N VAL A 467 7.34 46.08 25.20
CA VAL A 467 6.43 47.04 25.84
C VAL A 467 7.10 47.59 27.09
N ASP A 468 7.46 48.87 27.06
CA ASP A 468 8.02 49.59 28.21
C ASP A 468 6.98 49.73 29.33
N GLN A 469 7.05 48.82 30.30
CA GLN A 469 6.07 48.72 31.37
C GLN A 469 6.09 49.94 32.29
N ASP A 470 7.26 50.49 32.58
CA ASP A 470 7.42 51.67 33.44
C ASP A 470 6.75 52.88 32.82
N LYS A 471 6.89 53.04 31.50
CA LYS A 471 6.26 54.15 30.78
C LYS A 471 4.75 54.01 30.72
N VAL A 472 4.22 52.80 30.51
CA VAL A 472 2.78 52.52 30.52
C VAL A 472 2.18 52.90 31.88
N LEU A 473 2.81 52.45 32.97
CA LEU A 473 2.36 52.75 34.33
C LEU A 473 2.43 54.24 34.67
N LYS A 474 3.50 54.93 34.27
CA LYS A 474 3.65 56.40 34.47
C LYS A 474 2.61 57.22 33.71
N GLN A 475 2.14 56.73 32.56
CA GLN A 475 1.08 57.39 31.78
C GLN A 475 -0.33 57.10 32.30
N GLY A 476 -0.47 56.28 33.36
CA GLY A 476 -1.77 55.93 33.93
C GLY A 476 -2.59 54.97 33.06
N VAL A 477 -1.94 54.25 32.13
CA VAL A 477 -2.58 53.25 31.26
C VAL A 477 -2.45 51.87 31.91
N LEU A 478 -3.51 51.06 31.83
CA LEU A 478 -3.47 49.68 32.31
C LEU A 478 -2.65 48.82 31.33
N LEU A 479 -1.66 48.09 31.84
CA LEU A 479 -0.83 47.16 31.05
C LEU A 479 -1.68 46.12 30.30
N SER A 480 -2.75 45.63 30.93
CA SER A 480 -3.68 44.68 30.31
C SER A 480 -4.34 45.23 29.04
N ASP A 481 -4.63 46.52 29.00
CA ASP A 481 -5.28 47.16 27.85
C ASP A 481 -4.32 47.28 26.68
N VAL A 482 -3.04 47.58 26.96
CA VAL A 482 -1.98 47.59 25.94
C VAL A 482 -1.82 46.21 25.31
N TYR A 483 -1.67 45.16 26.13
CA TYR A 483 -1.52 43.80 25.63
C TYR A 483 -2.78 43.30 24.89
N LYS A 484 -3.98 43.59 25.40
CA LYS A 484 -5.24 43.21 24.73
C LYS A 484 -5.43 43.93 23.40
N THR A 485 -5.02 45.19 23.32
CA THR A 485 -5.03 45.98 22.08
C THR A 485 -4.07 45.35 21.07
N LEU A 486 -2.81 45.11 21.46
CA LEU A 486 -1.82 44.43 20.60
C LEU A 486 -2.31 43.06 20.12
N GLN A 487 -2.88 42.25 21.01
CA GLN A 487 -3.42 40.92 20.66
C GLN A 487 -4.56 41.02 19.65
N SER A 488 -5.46 41.99 19.82
CA SER A 488 -6.63 42.17 18.96
C SER A 488 -6.24 42.65 17.56
N PHE A 489 -5.25 43.54 17.45
CA PHE A 489 -4.77 44.09 16.16
C PHE A 489 -3.80 43.19 15.40
N LEU A 490 -2.95 42.42 16.09
CA LEU A 490 -1.91 41.59 15.44
C LEU A 490 -2.30 40.12 15.31
N GLY A 491 -3.36 39.70 15.98
CA GLY A 491 -3.87 38.34 15.94
C GLY A 491 -5.37 38.36 15.74
N SER A 492 -6.09 37.93 16.77
CA SER A 492 -7.53 38.06 16.86
C SER A 492 -7.96 37.87 18.31
N GLY A 493 -9.05 38.52 18.69
CA GLY A 493 -9.68 38.37 19.99
C GLY A 493 -11.01 37.63 19.86
N PHE A 494 -11.10 36.42 20.42
CA PHE A 494 -12.39 35.76 20.60
C PHE A 494 -13.23 36.52 21.64
N ILE A 495 -14.45 36.91 21.27
CA ILE A 495 -15.33 37.68 22.14
C ILE A 495 -16.39 36.79 22.79
N ASN A 496 -17.24 36.18 21.96
CA ASN A 496 -18.36 35.35 22.38
C ASN A 496 -18.92 34.56 21.20
N TYR A 497 -20.14 34.06 21.37
CA TYR A 497 -20.90 33.39 20.32
C TYR A 497 -22.18 34.15 19.96
N PHE A 498 -22.64 33.98 18.74
CA PHE A 498 -23.96 34.44 18.29
C PHE A 498 -24.70 33.32 17.55
N ASN A 499 -26.03 33.38 17.54
CA ASN A 499 -26.86 32.37 16.88
C ASN A 499 -27.34 32.87 15.52
N ARG A 500 -27.14 32.06 14.47
CA ARG A 500 -27.67 32.31 13.14
C ARG A 500 -27.86 30.99 12.40
N PHE A 501 -28.94 30.88 11.62
CA PHE A 501 -29.28 29.67 10.86
C PHE A 501 -29.41 28.41 11.74
N GLY A 502 -29.90 28.57 12.98
CA GLY A 502 -30.04 27.46 13.93
C GLY A 502 -28.70 26.88 14.43
N ARG A 503 -27.58 27.58 14.21
CA ARG A 503 -26.25 27.22 14.69
C ARG A 503 -25.63 28.35 15.50
N GLN A 504 -24.74 27.96 16.41
CA GLN A 504 -23.93 28.88 17.19
C GLN A 504 -22.61 29.14 16.46
N TRP A 505 -22.27 30.41 16.26
CA TRP A 505 -21.10 30.88 15.53
C TRP A 505 -20.22 31.72 16.45
N GLN A 506 -18.91 31.72 16.23
CA GLN A 506 -17.96 32.51 17.01
C GLN A 506 -17.88 33.96 16.49
N VAL A 507 -17.68 34.90 17.42
CA VAL A 507 -17.39 36.31 17.12
C VAL A 507 -15.93 36.59 17.43
N TYR A 508 -15.19 37.07 16.43
CA TYR A 508 -13.82 37.53 16.57
C TYR A 508 -13.72 39.02 16.27
N VAL A 509 -12.84 39.70 16.99
CA VAL A 509 -12.34 41.04 16.65
C VAL A 509 -10.94 40.86 16.07
N GLN A 510 -10.67 41.54 14.97
CA GLN A 510 -9.44 41.48 14.20
C GLN A 510 -9.04 42.89 13.77
#